data_AF-A2FW35-F1
#
_entry.id   AF-A2FW35-F1
#
_cell.length_a   1.000
_cell.length_b   1.000
_cell.length_c   1.000
_cell.angle_alpha   90.00
_cell.angle_beta   90.00
_cell.angle_gamma   90.00
#
_symmetry.space_group_name_H-M   'P 1'
#
loop_
_entity.id
_entity.type
_entity.pdbx_description
1 polymer ?
#
loop_
_entity_poly.entity_id
_entity_poly.type
_entity_poly.pdbx_seq_one_letter_code
_entity_poly.pdbx_strand_id
1 'polypeptide(L)'
;MISLFFQTISSEINTQGLFAKYYNDKIINIEVSGSSLQYINGTKQMTKPEYAIYPWDKKYDWCSECAHSYEDHPFITFSIQSKKIKINGYFLRVGCCYDGCCCDDGYYNCFDCCLYSWSLQISDDKKEWKTIHKVEKDSTMRICSEKTYKLDATYVGKYVRLFQDQPCPGYPPCIAFNKFDIHGFAVNDDGSDVVDENDLHGGAFHDDDEDISIIGHISKNTNA
;
A
#
# COMPACT_ATOMS: atom_id res chain seq x y z
N MET A 1 8.56 8.40 50.06
CA MET A 1 7.76 8.67 48.84
C MET A 1 8.20 7.68 47.78
N ILE A 2 7.44 6.61 47.58
CA ILE A 2 7.72 5.59 46.56
C ILE A 2 6.99 6.05 45.30
N SER A 3 7.75 6.52 44.31
CA SER A 3 7.23 6.91 43.01
C SER A 3 7.00 5.64 42.19
N LEU A 4 5.75 5.24 42.04
CA LEU A 4 5.34 4.20 41.10
C LEU A 4 5.35 4.79 39.69
N PHE A 5 6.43 4.51 38.95
CA PHE A 5 6.45 4.70 37.50
C PHE A 5 5.48 3.71 36.87
N PHE A 6 4.30 4.19 36.48
CA PHE A 6 3.44 3.50 35.54
C PHE A 6 4.12 3.50 34.17
N GLN A 7 4.79 2.41 33.83
CA GLN A 7 5.12 2.11 32.44
C GLN A 7 3.81 1.75 31.73
N THR A 8 3.22 2.73 31.04
CA THR A 8 2.25 2.46 29.98
C THR A 8 2.96 1.69 28.89
N ILE A 9 2.82 0.36 28.90
CA ILE A 9 3.16 -0.49 27.76
C ILE A 9 2.11 -0.16 26.70
N SER A 10 2.42 0.82 25.85
CA SER A 10 1.71 0.97 24.58
C SER A 10 2.11 -0.24 23.75
N SER A 11 1.24 -1.25 23.70
CA SER A 11 1.34 -2.27 22.67
C SER A 11 1.07 -1.56 21.34
N GLU A 12 2.11 -1.16 20.63
CA GLU A 12 1.99 -0.96 19.19
C GLU A 12 1.49 -2.30 18.64
N ILE A 13 0.21 -2.33 18.25
CA ILE A 13 -0.29 -3.40 17.41
C ILE A 13 0.57 -3.29 16.15
N ASN A 14 1.52 -4.20 16.03
CA ASN A 14 2.28 -4.42 14.81
C ASN A 14 1.29 -5.00 13.80
N THR A 15 0.37 -4.16 13.32
CA THR A 15 -0.49 -4.50 12.19
C THR A 15 0.45 -4.58 11.00
N GLN A 16 0.91 -5.80 10.70
CA GLN A 16 1.53 -6.07 9.42
C GLN A 16 0.61 -5.51 8.34
N GLY A 17 1.17 -4.72 7.43
CA GLY A 17 0.37 -4.14 6.36
C GLY A 17 -0.21 -5.24 5.48
N LEU A 18 -1.25 -4.86 4.74
CA LEU A 18 -2.07 -5.77 3.96
C LEU A 18 -1.25 -6.61 2.99
N PHE A 19 -0.25 -6.03 2.34
CA PHE A 19 0.57 -6.76 1.39
C PHE A 19 1.56 -7.68 2.07
N ALA A 20 2.13 -7.28 3.21
CA ALA A 20 2.93 -8.21 4.01
C ALA A 20 2.13 -9.45 4.42
N LYS A 21 0.87 -9.26 4.83
CA LYS A 21 -0.05 -10.34 5.20
C LYS A 21 -0.30 -11.31 4.04
N TYR A 22 -0.64 -10.81 2.86
CA TYR A 22 -0.98 -11.63 1.68
C TYR A 22 0.22 -12.02 0.79
N TYR A 23 1.44 -11.66 1.18
CA TYR A 23 2.63 -11.83 0.33
C TYR A 23 2.90 -13.30 -0.04
N ASN A 24 2.83 -14.20 0.95
CA ASN A 24 3.16 -15.62 0.76
C ASN A 24 2.07 -16.39 0.01
N ASP A 25 0.84 -15.87 -0.01
CA ASP A 25 -0.30 -16.47 -0.69
C ASP A 25 -0.21 -16.32 -2.21
N LYS A 26 0.63 -15.39 -2.69
CA LYS A 26 0.82 -15.09 -4.13
C LYS A 26 -0.48 -14.71 -4.85
N ILE A 27 -1.39 -14.08 -4.12
CA ILE A 27 -2.68 -13.60 -4.65
C ILE A 27 -2.69 -12.09 -4.97
N ILE A 28 -1.56 -11.40 -4.73
CA ILE A 28 -1.41 -9.97 -5.05
C ILE A 28 -1.01 -9.87 -6.53
N ASN A 29 -1.84 -9.20 -7.32
CA ASN A 29 -1.53 -8.87 -8.71
C ASN A 29 -0.95 -7.46 -8.78
N ILE A 30 0.12 -7.30 -9.55
CA ILE A 30 0.82 -6.02 -9.71
C ILE A 30 0.86 -5.65 -11.19
N GLU A 31 0.44 -4.45 -11.51
CA GLU A 31 0.49 -3.87 -12.85
C GLU A 31 1.23 -2.53 -12.80
N VAL A 32 2.19 -2.32 -13.70
CA VAL A 32 3.07 -1.15 -13.69
C VAL A 32 3.11 -0.49 -15.06
N SER A 33 3.48 0.80 -15.10
CA SER A 33 3.73 1.50 -16.36
C SER A 33 4.91 0.91 -17.14
N GLY A 34 5.89 0.35 -16.43
CA GLY A 34 7.08 -0.27 -17.00
C GLY A 34 8.07 -0.62 -15.89
N SER A 35 9.24 -1.12 -16.24
CA SER A 35 10.33 -1.31 -15.29
C SER A 35 11.67 -0.94 -15.93
N SER A 36 12.61 -0.52 -15.10
CA SER A 36 13.96 -0.17 -15.54
C SER A 36 15.02 -0.96 -14.77
N LEU A 37 16.28 -0.74 -15.14
CA LEU A 37 17.41 -1.47 -14.60
C LEU A 37 17.91 -0.83 -13.29
N GLN A 38 18.41 -1.67 -12.38
CA GLN A 38 19.14 -1.27 -11.18
C GLN A 38 20.32 -2.22 -10.98
N TYR A 39 21.39 -1.75 -10.33
CA TYR A 39 22.45 -2.63 -9.84
C TYR A 39 21.96 -3.40 -8.60
N ILE A 40 21.85 -4.71 -8.74
CA ILE A 40 21.41 -5.63 -7.68
C ILE A 40 22.45 -6.73 -7.56
N ASN A 41 23.04 -6.88 -6.38
CA ASN A 41 24.08 -7.87 -6.09
C ASN A 41 25.26 -7.82 -7.11
N GLY A 42 25.74 -6.61 -7.41
CA GLY A 42 26.90 -6.38 -8.28
C GLY A 42 26.64 -6.49 -9.79
N THR A 43 25.40 -6.72 -10.22
CA THR A 43 25.05 -6.79 -11.65
C THR A 43 23.85 -5.92 -11.96
N LYS A 44 23.80 -5.37 -13.16
CA LYS A 44 22.67 -4.56 -13.64
C LYS A 44 21.54 -5.48 -14.11
N GLN A 45 20.37 -5.37 -13.48
CA GLN A 45 19.24 -6.28 -13.70
C GLN A 45 17.94 -5.48 -13.86
N MET A 46 17.01 -6.02 -14.66
CA MET A 46 15.65 -5.50 -14.71
C MET A 46 14.99 -5.68 -13.35
N THR A 47 14.54 -4.57 -12.77
CA THR A 47 13.81 -4.61 -11.50
C THR A 47 12.45 -5.26 -11.70
N LYS A 48 11.91 -5.89 -10.66
CA LYS A 48 10.63 -6.56 -10.73
C LYS A 48 9.60 -5.83 -9.87
N PRO A 49 8.35 -5.66 -10.33
CA PRO A 49 7.31 -4.95 -9.57
C PRO A 49 7.10 -5.49 -8.15
N GLU A 50 7.29 -6.79 -7.94
CA GLU A 50 7.11 -7.43 -6.63
C GLU A 50 8.12 -6.90 -5.60
N TYR A 51 9.26 -6.35 -6.03
CA TYR A 51 10.21 -5.73 -5.11
C TYR A 51 9.54 -4.60 -4.32
N ALA A 52 8.56 -3.89 -4.87
CA ALA A 52 7.86 -2.83 -4.15
C ALA A 52 7.14 -3.34 -2.88
N ILE A 53 6.82 -4.63 -2.75
CA ILE A 53 5.99 -5.15 -1.64
C ILE A 53 6.66 -6.25 -0.81
N TYR A 54 7.96 -6.50 -0.98
CA TYR A 54 8.64 -7.51 -0.17
C TYR A 54 8.54 -7.15 1.33
N PRO A 55 8.14 -8.09 2.21
CA PRO A 55 7.90 -7.80 3.61
C PRO A 55 9.19 -7.55 4.41
N TRP A 56 10.35 -8.00 3.90
CA TRP A 56 11.67 -7.79 4.50
C TRP A 56 12.39 -6.56 3.93
N ASP A 57 13.37 -6.07 4.69
CA ASP A 57 14.25 -4.99 4.25
C ASP A 57 15.22 -5.46 3.17
N LYS A 58 15.47 -4.56 2.21
CA LYS A 58 16.34 -4.83 1.06
C LYS A 58 16.99 -3.55 0.56
N LYS A 59 18.08 -3.73 -0.18
CA LYS A 59 18.95 -2.67 -0.71
C LYS A 59 18.71 -2.34 -2.18
N TYR A 60 17.55 -2.69 -2.68
CA TYR A 60 17.15 -2.50 -4.06
C TYR A 60 15.65 -2.18 -4.12
N ASP A 61 15.24 -1.56 -5.21
CA ASP A 61 13.91 -1.03 -5.42
C ASP A 61 13.25 -1.75 -6.60
N TRP A 62 11.93 -1.67 -6.66
CA TRP A 62 11.30 -1.65 -7.97
C TRP A 62 11.50 -0.26 -8.56
N CYS A 63 11.99 -0.20 -9.79
CA CYS A 63 12.15 1.03 -10.53
C CYS A 63 11.22 1.01 -11.75
N SER A 64 10.40 2.04 -11.91
CA SER A 64 9.60 2.24 -13.13
C SER A 64 10.49 2.49 -14.35
N GLU A 65 9.92 2.41 -15.55
CA GLU A 65 10.58 3.03 -16.69
C GLU A 65 10.81 4.54 -16.45
N CYS A 66 11.92 5.07 -16.95
CA CYS A 66 12.17 6.52 -16.95
C CYS A 66 11.51 7.09 -18.20
N ALA A 67 10.45 7.85 -18.02
CA ALA A 67 9.69 8.37 -19.15
C ALA A 67 10.45 9.47 -19.88
N HIS A 68 10.30 9.51 -21.21
CA HIS A 68 10.99 10.46 -22.08
C HIS A 68 10.17 11.73 -22.36
N SER A 69 8.92 11.74 -21.89
CA SER A 69 8.02 12.88 -21.90
C SER A 69 7.54 13.18 -20.47
N TYR A 70 7.35 14.46 -20.15
CA TYR A 70 6.75 14.87 -18.86
C TYR A 70 5.24 14.58 -18.77
N GLU A 71 4.61 14.25 -19.89
CA GLU A 71 3.20 13.84 -19.98
C GLU A 71 3.01 12.34 -19.70
N ASP A 72 4.10 11.57 -19.65
CA ASP A 72 4.08 10.15 -19.34
C ASP A 72 4.28 10.00 -17.83
N HIS A 73 3.26 9.46 -17.17
CA HIS A 73 3.19 9.40 -15.71
C HIS A 73 3.34 7.96 -15.21
N PRO A 74 4.49 7.61 -14.58
CA PRO A 74 4.69 6.29 -14.02
C PRO A 74 3.67 5.95 -12.94
N PHE A 75 3.34 4.67 -12.86
CA PHE A 75 2.42 4.16 -11.85
C PHE A 75 2.72 2.71 -11.47
N ILE A 76 2.16 2.33 -10.32
CA ILE A 76 2.04 0.94 -9.89
C ILE A 76 0.65 0.70 -9.30
N THR A 77 0.01 -0.36 -9.76
CA THR A 77 -1.34 -0.78 -9.38
C THR A 77 -1.28 -2.14 -8.74
N PHE A 78 -2.05 -2.30 -7.67
CA PHE A 78 -2.18 -3.54 -6.90
C PHE A 78 -3.63 -3.97 -6.85
N SER A 79 -3.86 -5.29 -6.86
CA SER A 79 -5.12 -5.89 -6.44
C SER A 79 -4.89 -7.22 -5.73
N ILE A 80 -5.88 -7.68 -4.99
CA ILE A 80 -5.85 -8.99 -4.34
C ILE A 80 -6.90 -9.87 -5.02
N GLN A 81 -6.50 -11.06 -5.47
CA GLN A 81 -7.38 -11.98 -6.19
C GLN A 81 -8.64 -12.27 -5.38
N SER A 82 -9.81 -12.14 -6.02
CA SER A 82 -11.13 -12.40 -5.42
C SER A 82 -11.44 -11.61 -4.13
N LYS A 83 -10.74 -10.49 -3.89
CA LYS A 83 -11.00 -9.61 -2.75
C LYS A 83 -11.04 -8.14 -3.18
N LYS A 84 -11.74 -7.30 -2.41
CA LYS A 84 -11.59 -5.84 -2.45
C LYS A 84 -10.67 -5.39 -1.32
N ILE A 85 -10.06 -4.24 -1.48
CA ILE A 85 -9.17 -3.61 -0.51
C ILE A 85 -9.96 -2.54 0.22
N LYS A 86 -10.06 -2.64 1.54
CA LYS A 86 -10.59 -1.60 2.42
C LYS A 86 -9.41 -0.90 3.09
N ILE A 87 -9.11 0.32 2.66
CA ILE A 87 -7.90 1.09 2.97
C ILE A 87 -8.21 2.31 3.83
N ASN A 88 -7.42 2.54 4.88
CA ASN A 88 -7.49 3.72 5.75
C ASN A 88 -6.13 4.41 5.98
N GLY A 89 -5.07 3.88 5.38
CA GLY A 89 -3.72 4.40 5.46
C GLY A 89 -2.78 3.62 4.56
N TYR A 90 -1.54 4.09 4.44
CA TYR A 90 -0.51 3.38 3.69
C TYR A 90 0.88 3.80 4.15
N PHE A 91 1.84 2.93 3.90
CA PHE A 91 3.26 3.13 4.14
C PHE A 91 3.99 3.12 2.80
N LEU A 92 5.00 3.99 2.66
CA LEU A 92 5.89 3.96 1.51
C LEU A 92 7.33 4.27 1.92
N ARG A 93 8.29 3.60 1.27
CA ARG A 93 9.72 3.85 1.31
C ARG A 93 10.25 3.88 -0.12
N VAL A 94 11.02 4.92 -0.46
CA VAL A 94 11.46 5.19 -1.83
C VAL A 94 12.97 5.31 -1.96
N GLY A 95 13.48 4.98 -3.14
CA GLY A 95 14.84 5.28 -3.57
C GLY A 95 15.95 4.72 -2.67
N CYS A 96 15.92 3.42 -2.38
CA CYS A 96 16.95 2.71 -1.63
C CYS A 96 18.00 2.03 -2.52
N CYS A 97 18.55 2.80 -3.46
CA CYS A 97 19.70 2.40 -4.26
C CYS A 97 21.00 2.65 -3.49
N TYR A 98 21.61 1.59 -2.97
CA TYR A 98 22.88 1.69 -2.24
C TYR A 98 24.12 1.55 -3.15
N ASP A 99 23.96 0.88 -4.29
CA ASP A 99 25.05 0.59 -5.24
C ASP A 99 24.80 1.30 -6.58
N GLY A 100 24.92 2.64 -6.59
CA GLY A 100 24.68 3.47 -7.78
C GLY A 100 23.33 4.19 -7.72
N CYS A 101 22.75 4.48 -8.89
CA CYS A 101 21.44 5.13 -8.94
C CYS A 101 20.28 4.13 -8.85
N CYS A 102 19.07 4.65 -8.69
CA CYS A 102 17.87 3.86 -8.50
C CYS A 102 17.30 3.30 -9.80
N CYS A 103 17.46 4.03 -10.91
CA CYS A 103 16.83 3.72 -12.17
C CYS A 103 17.76 4.03 -13.34
N ASP A 104 17.95 3.06 -14.23
CA ASP A 104 18.78 3.23 -15.41
C ASP A 104 18.10 2.64 -16.65
N ASP A 105 17.66 3.52 -17.54
CA ASP A 105 16.92 3.18 -18.76
C ASP A 105 17.84 2.93 -19.98
N GLY A 106 19.15 3.06 -19.81
CA GLY A 106 20.15 2.96 -20.87
C GLY A 106 20.15 4.10 -21.90
N TYR A 107 19.14 4.97 -21.92
CA TYR A 107 19.04 6.11 -22.85
C TYR A 107 19.58 7.39 -22.21
N TYR A 108 19.02 7.76 -21.06
CA TYR A 108 19.45 8.91 -20.28
C TYR A 108 20.49 8.55 -19.20
N ASN A 109 20.81 7.26 -19.07
CA ASN A 109 21.64 6.68 -18.01
C ASN A 109 20.92 6.67 -16.65
N CYS A 110 21.64 7.04 -15.60
CA CYS A 110 21.34 6.74 -14.21
C CYS A 110 20.58 7.88 -13.52
N PHE A 111 19.46 7.59 -12.85
CA PHE A 111 18.67 8.56 -12.09
C PHE A 111 18.29 8.11 -10.68
N ASP A 112 18.31 9.07 -9.77
CA ASP A 112 17.80 8.91 -8.40
C ASP A 112 16.32 9.31 -8.37
N CYS A 113 15.47 8.40 -8.81
CA CYS A 113 14.03 8.62 -8.91
C CYS A 113 13.37 8.84 -7.55
N CYS A 114 13.21 10.11 -7.18
CA CYS A 114 12.47 10.52 -6.00
C CYS A 114 10.96 10.64 -6.27
N LEU A 115 10.17 10.60 -5.20
CA LEU A 115 8.71 10.71 -5.27
C LEU A 115 8.28 12.11 -4.83
N TYR A 116 8.04 13.02 -5.77
CA TYR A 116 7.81 14.43 -5.47
C TYR A 116 6.33 14.80 -5.30
N SER A 117 5.51 14.57 -6.32
CA SER A 117 4.06 14.72 -6.23
C SER A 117 3.39 13.43 -6.70
N TRP A 118 2.46 12.90 -5.92
CA TRP A 118 1.76 11.67 -6.25
C TRP A 118 0.35 11.63 -5.68
N SER A 119 -0.46 10.82 -6.35
CA SER A 119 -1.82 10.50 -5.94
C SER A 119 -1.91 9.01 -5.60
N LEU A 120 -2.49 8.71 -4.45
CA LEU A 120 -3.03 7.38 -4.18
C LEU A 120 -4.47 7.35 -4.69
N GLN A 121 -4.76 6.37 -5.52
CA GLN A 121 -6.03 6.24 -6.21
C GLN A 121 -6.63 4.85 -5.96
N ILE A 122 -7.96 4.79 -6.01
CA ILE A 122 -8.72 3.55 -5.89
C ILE A 122 -9.69 3.43 -7.08
N SER A 123 -9.95 2.20 -7.51
CA SER A 123 -10.86 1.90 -8.62
C SER A 123 -11.50 0.52 -8.43
N ASP A 124 -12.70 0.34 -8.98
CA ASP A 124 -13.36 -0.97 -9.09
C ASP A 124 -13.16 -1.63 -10.46
N ASP A 125 -12.80 -0.87 -11.49
CA ASP A 125 -12.81 -1.33 -12.89
C ASP A 125 -11.54 -1.02 -13.71
N LYS A 126 -10.54 -0.37 -13.08
CA LYS A 126 -9.31 0.17 -13.69
C LYS A 126 -9.51 1.28 -14.72
N LYS A 127 -10.73 1.77 -14.93
CA LYS A 127 -11.05 2.85 -15.88
C LYS A 127 -11.32 4.14 -15.16
N GLU A 128 -12.23 4.09 -14.18
CA GLU A 128 -12.56 5.23 -13.34
C GLU A 128 -11.73 5.18 -12.07
N TRP A 129 -10.93 6.22 -11.85
CA TRP A 129 -10.01 6.32 -10.72
C TRP A 129 -10.41 7.48 -9.83
N LYS A 130 -10.60 7.18 -8.53
CA LYS A 130 -10.82 8.18 -7.50
C LYS A 130 -9.53 8.42 -6.73
N THR A 131 -9.04 9.66 -6.71
CA THR A 131 -7.96 10.06 -5.81
C THR A 131 -8.46 10.08 -4.37
N ILE A 132 -7.81 9.30 -3.52
CA ILE A 132 -8.13 9.17 -2.09
C ILE A 132 -7.07 9.81 -1.19
N HIS A 133 -5.90 10.13 -1.75
CA HIS A 133 -4.88 10.94 -1.09
C HIS A 133 -3.98 11.57 -2.13
N LYS A 134 -3.51 12.79 -1.88
CA LYS A 134 -2.61 13.50 -2.78
C LYS A 134 -1.51 14.18 -1.97
N VAL A 135 -0.27 14.03 -2.42
CA VAL A 135 0.88 14.77 -1.89
C VAL A 135 1.44 15.65 -2.99
N GLU A 136 1.67 16.91 -2.68
CA GLU A 136 2.22 17.88 -3.62
C GLU A 136 3.61 18.32 -3.17
N LYS A 137 4.57 18.16 -4.08
CA LYS A 137 5.90 18.77 -3.99
C LYS A 137 6.68 18.41 -2.73
N ASP A 138 6.54 17.18 -2.26
CA ASP A 138 7.27 16.69 -1.10
C ASP A 138 8.73 16.41 -1.47
N SER A 139 9.56 17.40 -1.21
CA SER A 139 10.99 17.32 -1.46
C SER A 139 11.72 16.34 -0.53
N THR A 140 11.09 15.76 0.49
CA THR A 140 11.78 14.88 1.46
C THR A 140 11.77 13.41 1.06
N MET A 141 10.90 13.01 0.12
CA MET A 141 10.75 11.63 -0.34
C MET A 141 11.80 11.24 -1.39
N ARG A 142 13.05 11.14 -0.94
CA ARG A 142 14.24 10.76 -1.71
C ARG A 142 15.17 9.92 -0.82
N ILE A 143 16.09 9.14 -1.41
CA ILE A 143 17.21 8.46 -0.73
C ILE A 143 16.76 7.71 0.54
N CYS A 144 16.15 6.54 0.37
CA CYS A 144 15.63 5.72 1.46
C CYS A 144 14.66 6.38 2.44
N SER A 145 14.07 7.53 2.10
CA SER A 145 13.02 8.12 2.92
C SER A 145 11.79 7.24 2.97
N GLU A 146 11.16 7.20 4.14
CA GLU A 146 9.91 6.51 4.38
C GLU A 146 8.89 7.41 5.08
N LYS A 147 7.61 7.20 4.76
CA LYS A 147 6.49 7.87 5.40
C LYS A 147 5.29 6.95 5.50
N THR A 148 4.54 7.17 6.57
CA THR A 148 3.22 6.60 6.79
C THR A 148 2.19 7.71 6.69
N TYR A 149 1.11 7.43 5.97
CA TYR A 149 -0.02 8.34 5.80
C TYR A 149 -1.28 7.69 6.35
N LYS A 150 -2.04 8.46 7.14
CA LYS A 150 -3.39 8.12 7.56
C LYS A 150 -4.37 8.88 6.67
N LEU A 151 -5.38 8.18 6.15
CA LEU A 151 -6.42 8.79 5.34
C LEU A 151 -7.48 9.46 6.23
N ASP A 152 -8.20 10.41 5.65
CA ASP A 152 -9.34 11.10 6.27
C ASP A 152 -10.57 10.18 6.39
N ALA A 153 -10.70 9.21 5.48
CA ALA A 153 -11.75 8.21 5.49
C ALA A 153 -11.21 6.81 5.16
N THR A 154 -12.08 5.82 5.32
CA THR A 154 -11.85 4.48 4.80
C THR A 154 -12.44 4.37 3.40
N TYR A 155 -11.68 3.84 2.45
CA TYR A 155 -12.10 3.64 1.07
C TYR A 155 -12.11 2.15 0.73
N VAL A 156 -13.00 1.74 -0.17
CA VAL A 156 -13.09 0.36 -0.63
C VAL A 156 -13.03 0.33 -2.16
N GLY A 157 -12.27 -0.62 -2.71
CA GLY A 157 -12.24 -0.86 -4.14
C GLY A 157 -11.39 -2.06 -4.52
N LYS A 158 -11.47 -2.48 -5.78
CA LYS A 158 -10.75 -3.65 -6.30
C LYS A 158 -9.26 -3.40 -6.55
N TYR A 159 -8.92 -2.18 -6.94
CA TYR A 159 -7.58 -1.79 -7.36
C TYR A 159 -7.12 -0.57 -6.57
N VAL A 160 -5.87 -0.58 -6.14
CA VAL A 160 -5.19 0.58 -5.55
C VAL A 160 -4.00 0.92 -6.42
N ARG A 161 -3.86 2.18 -6.81
CA ARG A 161 -2.76 2.67 -7.65
C ARG A 161 -2.06 3.83 -7.00
N LEU A 162 -0.73 3.81 -7.01
CA LEU A 162 0.08 4.99 -6.78
C LEU A 162 0.49 5.54 -8.14
N PHE A 163 0.15 6.80 -8.39
CA PHE A 163 0.35 7.50 -9.66
C PHE A 163 1.23 8.73 -9.43
N GLN A 164 2.29 8.91 -10.22
CA GLN A 164 3.12 10.11 -10.14
C GLN A 164 2.43 11.28 -10.84
N ASP A 165 2.07 12.30 -10.06
CA ASP A 165 1.44 13.51 -10.60
C ASP A 165 2.48 14.45 -11.23
N GLN A 166 3.66 14.57 -10.60
CA GLN A 166 4.77 15.39 -11.11
C GLN A 166 6.11 14.77 -10.73
N PRO A 167 7.10 14.80 -11.64
CA PRO A 167 8.46 14.36 -11.33
C PRO A 167 9.19 15.36 -10.43
N CYS A 168 10.32 14.91 -9.89
CA CYS A 168 11.26 15.80 -9.23
C CYS A 168 11.81 16.85 -10.22
N PRO A 169 11.96 18.12 -9.81
CA PRO A 169 12.48 19.17 -10.69
C PRO A 169 13.83 18.79 -11.31
N GLY A 170 13.90 18.80 -12.65
CA GLY A 170 15.11 18.46 -13.41
C GLY A 170 15.35 16.96 -13.66
N TYR A 171 14.43 16.09 -13.23
CA TYR A 171 14.48 14.64 -13.46
C TYR A 171 13.33 14.21 -14.38
N PRO A 172 13.49 13.13 -15.17
CA PRO A 172 12.37 12.55 -15.90
C PRO A 172 11.32 11.98 -14.94
N PRO A 173 10.08 11.78 -15.40
CA PRO A 173 9.11 10.97 -14.69
C PRO A 173 9.63 9.56 -14.46
N CYS A 174 9.84 9.21 -13.20
CA CYS A 174 10.22 7.89 -12.76
C CYS A 174 9.92 7.71 -11.27
N ILE A 175 9.77 6.45 -10.84
CA ILE A 175 9.49 6.06 -9.46
C ILE A 175 10.45 4.93 -9.07
N ALA A 176 11.06 5.04 -7.89
CA ALA A 176 11.78 3.93 -7.26
C ALA A 176 11.15 3.59 -5.90
N PHE A 177 10.50 2.43 -5.79
CA PHE A 177 9.91 1.94 -4.54
C PHE A 177 10.75 0.85 -3.89
N ASN A 178 11.19 1.11 -2.68
CA ASN A 178 11.73 0.07 -1.83
C ASN A 178 10.59 -0.72 -1.20
N LYS A 179 9.62 -0.08 -0.58
CA LYS A 179 8.55 -0.76 0.14
C LYS A 179 7.27 0.05 0.07
N PHE A 180 6.17 -0.60 -0.23
CA PHE A 180 4.84 -0.04 -0.26
C PHE A 180 3.91 -1.04 0.43
N ASP A 181 3.10 -0.55 1.35
CA ASP A 181 2.15 -1.38 2.06
C ASP A 181 0.89 -0.59 2.39
N ILE A 182 -0.24 -1.30 2.47
CA ILE A 182 -1.54 -0.70 2.73
C ILE A 182 -1.93 -0.98 4.18
N HIS A 183 -2.45 0.04 4.86
CA HIS A 183 -3.09 -0.12 6.16
C HIS A 183 -4.60 -0.27 5.93
N GLY A 184 -5.16 -1.34 6.49
CA GLY A 184 -6.52 -1.76 6.23
C GLY A 184 -6.64 -3.27 6.17
N PHE A 185 -7.68 -3.77 5.52
CA PHE A 185 -7.98 -5.19 5.41
C PHE A 185 -8.61 -5.52 4.06
N ALA A 186 -8.58 -6.80 3.71
CA ALA A 186 -9.25 -7.27 2.51
C ALA A 186 -10.67 -7.74 2.88
N VAL A 187 -11.63 -7.42 2.04
CA VAL A 187 -13.03 -7.88 2.14
C VAL A 187 -13.37 -8.73 0.93
N ASN A 188 -14.38 -9.58 1.04
CA ASN A 188 -14.89 -10.33 -0.10
C ASN A 188 -15.51 -9.38 -1.14
N ASP A 189 -15.72 -9.85 -2.37
CA ASP A 189 -16.23 -8.99 -3.45
C ASP A 189 -17.65 -8.43 -3.16
N ASP A 190 -18.43 -9.14 -2.34
CA ASP A 190 -19.75 -8.71 -1.81
C ASP A 190 -19.66 -7.73 -0.63
N GLY A 191 -18.44 -7.40 -0.18
CA GLY A 191 -18.18 -6.49 0.93
C GLY A 191 -18.25 -7.13 2.31
N SER A 192 -18.52 -8.44 2.42
CA SER A 192 -18.43 -9.15 3.69
C SER A 192 -16.99 -9.26 4.16
N ASP A 193 -16.80 -9.22 5.49
CA ASP A 193 -15.47 -9.36 6.07
C ASP A 193 -14.91 -10.76 5.80
N VAL A 194 -13.60 -10.81 5.51
CA VAL A 194 -12.88 -12.07 5.44
C VAL A 194 -12.71 -12.56 6.86
N VAL A 195 -13.42 -13.62 7.24
CA VAL A 195 -13.17 -14.32 8.50
C VAL A 195 -11.84 -15.05 8.35
N ASP A 196 -10.75 -14.37 8.71
CA ASP A 196 -9.44 -14.99 8.88
C ASP A 196 -9.32 -15.42 10.34
N GLU A 197 -9.14 -16.72 10.58
CA GLU A 197 -9.01 -17.28 11.93
C GLU A 197 -7.82 -16.66 12.70
N ASN A 198 -6.86 -16.03 11.98
CA ASN A 198 -5.74 -15.31 12.58
C ASN A 198 -6.04 -13.83 12.93
N ASP A 199 -7.12 -13.23 12.40
CA ASP A 199 -7.52 -11.84 12.69
C ASP A 199 -8.48 -11.72 13.89
N LEU A 200 -8.91 -12.85 14.47
CA LEU A 200 -9.78 -12.92 15.66
C LEU A 200 -9.18 -12.31 16.94
N HIS A 201 -7.97 -11.75 16.88
CA HIS A 201 -7.33 -11.03 17.99
C HIS A 201 -7.09 -9.52 17.72
N GLY A 202 -7.60 -8.97 16.61
CA GLY A 202 -7.31 -7.60 16.20
C GLY A 202 -8.55 -6.80 15.78
N GLY A 203 -9.44 -6.49 16.73
CA GLY A 203 -10.38 -5.38 16.60
C GLY A 203 -11.55 -5.62 15.65
N ALA A 204 -12.48 -6.48 16.07
CA ALA A 204 -13.88 -6.24 15.70
C ALA A 204 -14.24 -4.83 16.21
N PHE A 205 -14.55 -3.94 15.28
CA PHE A 205 -15.34 -2.76 15.60
C PHE A 205 -16.72 -3.28 16.04
N HIS A 206 -16.82 -3.64 17.32
CA HIS A 206 -18.06 -3.56 18.05
C HIS A 206 -18.35 -2.05 18.17
N ASP A 207 -19.06 -1.50 17.19
CA ASP A 207 -19.97 -0.42 17.54
C ASP A 207 -21.04 -1.07 18.42
N ASP A 208 -20.80 -0.96 19.72
CA ASP A 208 -21.83 -1.02 20.74
C ASP A 208 -22.89 0.01 20.34
N ASP A 209 -23.98 -0.42 19.70
CA ASP A 209 -25.31 0.21 19.72
C ASP A 209 -26.28 -0.45 18.69
N GLU A 210 -26.42 -1.78 18.67
CA GLU A 210 -27.68 -2.39 18.19
C GLU A 210 -28.03 -3.63 19.04
N ASP A 211 -29.03 -3.47 19.89
CA ASP A 211 -29.73 -4.56 20.57
C ASP A 211 -30.35 -5.51 19.54
N ILE A 212 -29.59 -6.52 19.09
CA ILE A 212 -30.09 -7.61 18.27
C ILE A 212 -30.83 -8.59 19.18
N SER A 213 -32.12 -8.31 19.40
CA SER A 213 -33.08 -9.24 20.00
C SER A 213 -33.44 -10.35 19.01
N ILE A 214 -32.62 -11.42 18.95
CA ILE A 214 -33.00 -12.67 18.27
C ILE A 214 -33.33 -13.72 19.32
N ILE A 215 -34.55 -13.68 19.85
CA ILE A 215 -35.35 -14.89 20.18
C ILE A 215 -36.84 -14.52 20.02
N GLY A 216 -37.40 -14.83 18.86
CA GLY A 216 -38.84 -14.82 18.60
C GLY A 216 -39.32 -16.22 18.27
N HIS A 217 -39.63 -17.04 19.28
CA HIS A 217 -40.50 -18.19 19.11
C HIS A 217 -41.83 -17.90 19.80
N ILE A 218 -42.83 -17.52 19.00
CA ILE A 218 -44.24 -17.56 19.37
C ILE A 218 -44.80 -18.88 18.86
N SER A 219 -45.35 -19.70 19.76
CA SER A 219 -46.42 -20.63 19.40
C SER A 219 -47.61 -20.46 20.35
N LYS A 220 -48.78 -20.32 19.74
CA LYS A 220 -50.09 -19.99 20.28
C LYS A 220 -50.64 -21.02 21.30
N ASN A 221 -51.24 -20.47 22.34
CA ASN A 221 -52.53 -20.78 22.97
C ASN A 221 -53.27 -22.10 22.63
N THR A 222 -53.58 -22.92 23.65
CA THR A 222 -54.82 -23.72 23.74
C THR A 222 -55.29 -23.81 25.20
N ASN A 223 -56.57 -23.50 25.42
CA ASN A 223 -57.31 -23.59 26.68
C ASN A 223 -57.41 -25.03 27.21
N ALA A 224 -57.31 -25.20 28.54
CA ALA A 224 -58.13 -26.11 29.37
C ALA A 224 -57.90 -25.78 30.85
#